data_AF-A0A6A4SF28-F1
#
_entry.id   AF-A0A6A4SF28-F1
#
_cell.length_a   1.000
_cell.length_b   1.000
_cell.length_c   1.000
_cell.angle_alpha   90.00
_cell.angle_beta   90.00
_cell.angle_gamma   90.00
#
_symmetry.space_group_name_H-M   'P 1'
#
loop_
_entity.id
_entity.type
_entity.pdbx_description
1 polymer ?
#
loop_
_entity_poly.entity_id
_entity_poly.type
_entity_poly.pdbx_seq_one_letter_code
_entity_poly.pdbx_strand_id
1 'polypeptide(L)'
;MPTAAANMALSRLRSDGSLSKGYWYDVKLLDEDCLASKVVIMCMSSVLIGGEEQRELLLAALEMGMVSDGYVFIPYDALLYAMPYQDMAFPQLTNNTQLRHAYSAVLTVTMASDQSFYEAFRKAQISREIRSVVAATEVSPVFGTIFNMVYFVAKAVEERRQAGGGRWVMGEQLVQSNGGFDFQGFNQVLYGGKEGRGLQARYVVLDSDGDRLVPTHSLAPTHTEGTVGGLKPLGRSFTFPGGKPPQSSFCWFSPEEACSGGVDTVTMFFIFLLLCALIGAFFYWIRKYRRTASVTKVMLTLDDIVFIDTQVSKKKLNDESIMRSLLEIKTPFRSIARSYILTTPESSNIGILEGDWVWMKKIHVGNATTSVKQNTQSLFSHLREMRHENLNLYLGLFLDSGIFALVVEHCPRGSLADLLADGDMRLDWMFKSSLLMDLIKVLLLLLTLIIKKIKLIRTS
;
A
#
# COMPACT_ATOMS: atom_id res chain seq x y z
N MET A 1 -22.21 -5.37 18.81
CA MET A 1 -23.22 -6.19 19.53
C MET A 1 -22.64 -7.09 20.62
N PRO A 2 -21.54 -7.86 20.40
CA PRO A 2 -20.97 -8.73 21.43
C PRO A 2 -20.68 -8.03 22.76
N THR A 3 -20.11 -6.82 22.69
CA THR A 3 -19.84 -5.96 23.86
C THR A 3 -21.08 -5.66 24.69
N ALA A 4 -22.19 -5.33 24.02
CA ALA A 4 -23.44 -5.00 24.69
C ALA A 4 -24.07 -6.23 25.35
N ALA A 5 -24.05 -7.39 24.68
CA ALA A 5 -24.51 -8.65 25.26
C ALA A 5 -23.66 -9.07 26.47
N ALA A 6 -22.33 -8.96 26.38
CA ALA A 6 -21.44 -9.26 27.49
C ALA A 6 -21.64 -8.33 28.70
N ASN A 7 -21.81 -7.02 28.46
CA ASN A 7 -22.10 -6.06 29.51
C ASN A 7 -23.48 -6.29 30.16
N MET A 8 -24.48 -6.70 29.38
CA MET A 8 -25.80 -7.07 29.88
C MET A 8 -25.75 -8.35 30.73
N ALA A 9 -24.99 -9.36 30.33
CA ALA A 9 -24.77 -10.55 31.13
C ALA A 9 -24.05 -10.24 32.45
N LEU A 10 -23.00 -9.41 32.38
CA LEU A 10 -22.27 -8.92 33.56
C LEU A 10 -23.16 -8.17 34.55
N SER A 11 -24.07 -7.31 34.06
CA SER A 11 -24.95 -6.55 34.95
C SER A 11 -25.89 -7.48 35.72
N ARG A 12 -26.40 -8.55 35.08
CA ARG A 12 -27.21 -9.59 35.71
C ARG A 12 -26.43 -10.35 36.77
N LEU A 13 -25.26 -10.87 36.41
CA LEU A 13 -24.38 -11.62 37.32
C LEU A 13 -23.98 -10.80 38.56
N ARG A 14 -23.75 -9.49 38.40
CA ARG A 14 -23.44 -8.58 39.51
C ARG A 14 -24.65 -8.22 40.36
N SER A 15 -25.85 -8.15 39.75
CA SER A 15 -27.08 -7.80 40.47
C SER A 15 -27.64 -8.95 41.31
N ASP A 16 -27.37 -10.20 40.94
CA ASP A 16 -27.83 -11.38 41.66
C ASP A 16 -26.80 -11.83 42.72
N GLY A 17 -27.14 -11.61 43.99
CA GLY A 17 -26.31 -11.99 45.13
C GLY A 17 -26.04 -13.50 45.23
N SER A 18 -26.91 -14.35 44.67
CA SER A 18 -26.75 -15.81 44.67
C SER A 18 -25.74 -16.30 43.61
N LEU A 19 -25.63 -15.56 42.50
CA LEU A 19 -24.72 -15.85 41.39
C LEU A 19 -23.33 -15.26 41.62
N SER A 20 -23.25 -14.06 42.22
CA SER A 20 -21.96 -13.42 42.46
C SER A 20 -21.05 -14.23 43.38
N LYS A 21 -21.59 -14.99 44.35
CA LYS A 21 -20.83 -15.85 45.31
C LYS A 21 -19.57 -15.18 45.90
N GLY A 22 -19.54 -13.84 45.98
CA GLY A 22 -18.38 -13.06 46.44
C GLY A 22 -17.25 -12.85 45.41
N TYR A 23 -17.43 -13.30 44.16
CA TYR A 23 -16.50 -13.10 43.05
C TYR A 23 -16.78 -11.79 42.30
N TRP A 24 -15.71 -11.18 41.81
CA TRP A 24 -15.78 -10.04 40.90
C TRP A 24 -15.55 -10.53 39.47
N TYR A 25 -16.60 -10.45 38.66
CA TYR A 25 -16.52 -10.79 37.24
C TYR A 25 -15.98 -9.60 36.44
N ASP A 26 -14.94 -9.87 35.65
CA ASP A 26 -14.44 -8.96 34.62
C ASP A 26 -14.55 -9.63 33.25
N VAL A 27 -14.87 -8.84 32.22
CA VAL A 27 -14.92 -9.33 30.85
C VAL A 27 -13.87 -8.59 30.05
N LYS A 28 -12.93 -9.36 29.53
CA LYS A 28 -11.97 -8.88 28.55
C LYS A 28 -12.47 -9.25 27.16
N LEU A 29 -12.91 -8.25 26.41
CA LEU A 29 -13.22 -8.41 24.99
C LEU A 29 -11.96 -8.13 24.20
N LEU A 30 -11.63 -9.06 23.32
CA LEU A 30 -10.57 -8.88 22.33
C LEU A 30 -11.27 -8.54 21.02
N ASP A 31 -11.41 -7.24 20.76
CA ASP A 31 -11.93 -6.74 19.50
C ASP A 31 -10.81 -6.79 18.45
N GLU A 32 -11.06 -7.48 17.35
CA GLU A 32 -10.18 -7.51 16.18
C GLU A 32 -10.68 -6.46 15.17
N ASP A 33 -9.76 -5.75 14.50
CA ASP A 33 -10.05 -4.65 13.55
C ASP A 33 -10.81 -5.07 12.27
N CYS A 34 -11.31 -6.31 12.21
CA CYS A 34 -12.03 -6.85 11.07
C CYS A 34 -13.53 -6.53 11.14
N LEU A 35 -14.05 -5.88 10.10
CA LEU A 35 -15.40 -5.30 9.99
C LEU A 35 -16.60 -6.27 10.09
N ALA A 36 -16.44 -7.58 10.36
CA ALA A 36 -17.57 -8.50 10.25
C ALA A 36 -17.45 -9.86 10.98
N SER A 37 -16.59 -10.04 11.99
CA SER A 37 -16.55 -11.35 12.68
C SER A 37 -17.85 -11.58 13.47
N LYS A 38 -18.63 -12.56 13.04
CA LYS A 38 -19.83 -13.05 13.74
C LYS A 38 -19.53 -14.24 14.66
N VAL A 39 -18.26 -14.62 14.82
CA VAL A 39 -17.87 -15.72 15.68
C VAL A 39 -17.37 -15.19 17.03
N VAL A 40 -17.93 -15.72 18.12
CA VAL A 40 -17.62 -15.35 19.50
C VAL A 40 -17.02 -16.56 20.20
N ILE A 41 -15.74 -16.49 20.56
CA ILE A 41 -15.08 -17.52 21.37
C ILE A 41 -15.31 -17.19 22.85
N MET A 42 -15.87 -18.14 23.59
CA MET A 42 -16.23 -17.98 24.99
C MET A 42 -15.26 -18.77 25.87
N CYS A 43 -14.52 -18.08 26.75
CA CYS A 43 -13.67 -18.72 27.75
C CYS A 43 -14.37 -18.64 29.13
N MET A 44 -15.30 -19.55 29.36
CA MET A 44 -16.11 -19.65 30.58
C MET A 44 -16.63 -21.07 30.73
N SER A 45 -17.01 -21.48 31.94
CA SER A 45 -17.56 -22.81 32.19
C SER A 45 -18.83 -23.04 31.39
N SER A 46 -18.96 -24.22 30.76
CA SER A 46 -20.15 -24.53 29.98
C SER A 46 -21.41 -24.66 30.84
N VAL A 47 -22.53 -24.09 30.38
CA VAL A 47 -23.86 -24.21 30.96
C VAL A 47 -24.33 -25.67 31.10
N LEU A 48 -23.85 -26.55 30.21
CA LEU A 48 -24.19 -27.98 30.23
C LEU A 48 -23.56 -28.73 31.40
N ILE A 49 -22.54 -28.15 32.04
CA ILE A 49 -21.89 -28.68 33.25
C ILE A 49 -22.06 -27.74 34.45
N GLY A 50 -23.05 -26.84 34.41
CA GLY A 50 -23.39 -25.93 35.52
C GLY A 50 -22.73 -24.55 35.47
N GLY A 51 -22.21 -24.13 34.31
CA GLY A 51 -21.68 -22.79 34.09
C GLY A 51 -22.77 -21.73 33.96
N GLU A 52 -22.93 -20.93 35.00
CA GLU A 52 -23.95 -19.87 35.07
C GLU A 52 -23.58 -18.67 34.19
N GLU A 53 -22.29 -18.37 34.05
CA GLU A 53 -21.79 -17.24 33.26
C GLU A 53 -22.11 -17.41 31.77
N GLN A 54 -21.91 -18.63 31.25
CA GLN A 54 -22.30 -18.94 29.88
C GLN A 54 -23.81 -18.81 29.67
N ARG A 55 -24.60 -19.24 30.65
CA ARG A 55 -26.07 -19.12 30.58
C ARG A 55 -26.49 -17.67 30.41
N GLU A 56 -26.01 -16.79 31.29
CA GLU A 56 -26.38 -15.37 31.24
C GLU A 56 -25.91 -14.70 29.96
N LEU A 57 -24.71 -15.04 29.46
CA LEU A 57 -24.22 -14.53 28.19
C LEU A 57 -25.10 -14.96 27.01
N LEU A 58 -25.46 -16.24 26.93
CA LEU A 58 -26.27 -16.76 25.84
C LEU A 58 -27.69 -16.18 25.86
N LEU A 59 -28.29 -16.02 27.05
CA LEU A 59 -29.60 -15.38 27.18
C LEU A 59 -29.55 -13.90 26.79
N ALA A 60 -28.52 -13.16 27.22
CA ALA A 60 -28.32 -11.78 26.80
C ALA A 60 -28.10 -11.67 25.28
N ALA A 61 -27.32 -12.57 24.69
CA ALA A 61 -27.10 -12.60 23.24
C ALA A 61 -28.39 -12.88 22.47
N LEU A 62 -29.25 -13.76 22.99
CA LEU A 62 -30.57 -14.02 22.41
C LEU A 62 -31.45 -12.78 22.44
N GLU A 63 -31.53 -12.09 23.58
CA GLU A 63 -32.31 -10.85 23.73
C GLU A 63 -31.82 -9.72 22.83
N MET A 64 -30.50 -9.66 22.61
CA MET A 64 -29.87 -8.70 21.70
C MET A 64 -30.01 -9.09 20.22
N GLY A 65 -30.72 -10.19 19.90
CA GLY A 65 -30.96 -10.63 18.53
C GLY A 65 -29.79 -11.32 17.84
N MET A 66 -28.67 -11.54 18.55
CA MET A 66 -27.42 -12.05 17.95
C MET A 66 -27.59 -13.43 17.30
N VAL A 67 -28.42 -14.29 17.89
CA VAL A 67 -28.75 -15.63 17.35
C VAL A 67 -29.40 -15.51 15.96
N SER A 68 -30.36 -14.60 15.82
CA SER A 68 -31.08 -14.35 14.56
C SER A 68 -30.22 -13.63 13.55
N ASP A 69 -29.28 -12.81 14.02
CA ASP A 69 -28.29 -12.12 13.19
C ASP A 69 -27.15 -13.03 12.71
N GLY A 70 -27.16 -14.32 13.05
CA GLY A 70 -26.19 -15.30 12.56
C GLY A 70 -24.85 -15.26 13.28
N TYR A 71 -24.83 -14.82 14.54
CA TYR A 71 -23.67 -15.02 15.41
C TYR A 71 -23.51 -16.49 15.76
N VAL A 72 -22.25 -16.92 15.88
CA VAL A 72 -21.86 -18.28 16.25
C VAL A 72 -21.01 -18.22 17.51
N PHE A 73 -21.36 -19.03 18.51
CA PHE A 73 -20.69 -19.06 19.80
C PHE A 73 -19.89 -20.35 19.93
N ILE A 74 -18.61 -20.25 20.30
CA ILE A 74 -17.72 -21.41 20.45
C ILE A 74 -17.18 -21.44 21.88
N PRO A 75 -17.57 -22.43 22.71
CA PRO A 75 -17.01 -22.60 24.04
C PRO A 75 -15.58 -23.14 23.94
N TYR A 76 -14.61 -22.38 24.44
CA TYR A 76 -13.21 -22.78 24.49
C TYR A 76 -12.94 -23.82 25.58
N ASP A 77 -13.68 -23.76 26.69
CA ASP A 77 -13.52 -24.69 27.83
C ASP A 77 -13.80 -26.14 27.43
N ALA A 78 -14.75 -26.36 26.53
CA ALA A 78 -15.15 -27.68 26.03
C ALA A 78 -14.02 -28.43 25.29
N LEU A 79 -12.98 -27.72 24.83
CA LEU A 79 -11.78 -28.34 24.26
C LEU A 79 -10.99 -29.13 25.32
N LEU A 80 -11.14 -28.78 26.59
CA LEU A 80 -10.33 -29.33 27.67
C LEU A 80 -10.86 -30.65 28.23
N TYR A 81 -12.05 -31.09 27.84
CA TYR A 81 -12.66 -32.32 28.33
C TYR A 81 -13.50 -33.00 27.23
N ALA A 82 -13.95 -34.23 27.48
CA ALA A 82 -14.85 -34.95 26.60
C ALA A 82 -16.30 -34.69 27.03
N MET A 83 -16.99 -33.78 26.35
CA MET A 83 -18.39 -33.48 26.64
C MET A 83 -19.26 -34.68 26.26
N PRO A 84 -20.22 -35.10 27.11
CA PRO A 84 -21.09 -36.23 26.81
C PRO A 84 -22.12 -35.85 25.73
N TYR A 85 -22.26 -36.67 24.69
CA TYR A 85 -23.23 -36.44 23.62
C TYR A 85 -23.94 -37.72 23.14
N GLN A 86 -23.47 -38.90 23.56
CA GLN A 86 -24.09 -40.18 23.24
C GLN A 86 -25.33 -40.38 24.10
N ASP A 87 -26.50 -40.36 23.46
CA ASP A 87 -27.82 -40.61 24.07
C ASP A 87 -28.15 -39.78 25.32
N MET A 88 -27.56 -38.59 25.42
CA MET A 88 -27.75 -37.66 26.53
C MET A 88 -28.60 -36.48 26.09
N ALA A 89 -29.70 -36.25 26.82
CA ALA A 89 -30.43 -34.98 26.79
C ALA A 89 -29.98 -34.13 27.99
N PHE A 90 -29.87 -32.83 27.78
CA PHE A 90 -29.46 -31.88 28.81
C PHE A 90 -30.69 -31.25 29.46
N PRO A 91 -30.96 -31.50 30.76
CA PRO A 91 -32.12 -30.94 31.46
C PRO A 91 -32.14 -29.41 31.43
N GLN A 92 -30.97 -28.77 31.43
CA GLN A 92 -30.80 -27.32 31.34
C GLN A 92 -31.41 -26.77 30.04
N LEU A 93 -31.26 -27.48 28.92
CA LEU A 93 -31.85 -27.13 27.63
C LEU A 93 -33.31 -27.62 27.52
N THR A 94 -33.64 -28.76 28.14
CA THR A 94 -35.00 -29.32 28.13
C THR A 94 -35.99 -28.39 28.85
N ASN A 95 -35.58 -27.88 30.02
CA ASN A 95 -36.44 -27.13 30.93
C ASN A 95 -36.55 -25.65 30.56
N ASN A 96 -35.67 -25.12 29.70
CA ASN A 96 -35.66 -23.71 29.34
C ASN A 96 -35.62 -23.52 27.82
N THR A 97 -36.77 -23.16 27.24
CA THR A 97 -36.93 -22.97 25.80
C THR A 97 -36.13 -21.79 25.26
N GLN A 98 -35.96 -20.71 26.05
CA GLN A 98 -35.14 -19.56 25.66
C GLN A 98 -33.68 -19.96 25.60
N LEU A 99 -33.17 -20.64 26.63
CA LEU A 99 -31.80 -21.13 26.65
C LEU A 99 -31.55 -22.12 25.52
N ARG A 100 -32.50 -23.05 25.26
CA ARG A 100 -32.43 -23.97 24.13
C ARG A 100 -32.31 -23.24 22.79
N HIS A 101 -33.09 -22.19 22.61
CA HIS A 101 -33.02 -21.37 21.41
C HIS A 101 -31.70 -20.59 21.32
N ALA A 102 -31.22 -20.01 22.42
CA ALA A 102 -29.91 -19.35 22.46
C ALA A 102 -28.76 -20.31 22.13
N TYR A 103 -28.84 -21.53 22.67
CA TYR A 103 -27.84 -22.57 22.48
C TYR A 103 -27.80 -23.12 21.04
N SER A 104 -28.86 -22.91 20.25
CA SER A 104 -28.87 -23.26 18.82
C SER A 104 -27.82 -22.52 17.97
N ALA A 105 -27.24 -21.43 18.49
CA ALA A 105 -26.12 -20.72 17.88
C ALA A 105 -24.74 -21.20 18.37
N VAL A 106 -24.68 -22.23 19.22
CA VAL A 106 -23.44 -22.71 19.84
C VAL A 106 -22.87 -23.90 19.07
N LEU A 107 -21.63 -23.80 18.62
CA LEU A 107 -20.85 -24.91 18.06
C LEU A 107 -19.82 -25.38 19.08
N THR A 108 -20.02 -26.57 19.61
CA THR A 108 -19.16 -27.11 20.67
C THR A 108 -18.06 -27.98 20.07
N VAL A 109 -16.80 -27.59 20.26
CA VAL A 109 -15.64 -28.42 19.89
C VAL A 109 -15.12 -29.10 21.16
N THR A 110 -15.08 -30.44 21.16
CA THR A 110 -14.74 -31.21 22.37
C THR A 110 -13.94 -32.46 22.04
N MET A 111 -13.26 -33.05 23.03
CA MET A 111 -12.54 -34.30 22.83
C MET A 111 -13.52 -35.41 22.44
N ALA A 112 -13.21 -36.11 21.35
CA ALA A 112 -13.99 -37.24 20.89
C ALA A 112 -13.82 -38.43 21.85
N SER A 113 -14.93 -39.06 22.16
CA SER A 113 -15.01 -40.20 23.07
C SER A 113 -15.99 -41.21 22.51
N ASP A 114 -15.74 -42.50 22.77
CA ASP A 114 -16.58 -43.60 22.30
C ASP A 114 -17.73 -43.93 23.27
N GLN A 115 -17.60 -43.52 24.54
CA GLN A 115 -18.62 -43.71 25.58
C GLN A 115 -18.85 -42.44 26.39
N SER A 116 -20.08 -42.21 26.86
CA SER A 116 -20.37 -41.05 27.70
C SER A 116 -19.52 -41.04 28.98
N PHE A 117 -19.00 -39.87 29.36
CA PHE A 117 -18.21 -39.68 30.58
C PHE A 117 -18.94 -40.22 31.82
N TYR A 118 -20.24 -39.93 31.94
CA TYR A 118 -21.05 -40.35 33.10
C TYR A 118 -21.28 -41.86 33.14
N GLU A 119 -21.34 -42.52 31.99
CA GLU A 119 -21.42 -43.97 31.92
C GLU A 119 -20.10 -44.62 32.34
N ALA A 120 -18.97 -44.09 31.83
CA ALA A 120 -17.64 -44.54 32.23
C ALA A 120 -17.41 -44.37 33.74
N PHE A 121 -17.82 -43.22 34.30
CA PHE A 121 -17.71 -42.96 35.74
C PHE A 121 -18.54 -43.93 36.56
N ARG A 122 -19.79 -44.20 36.15
CA ARG A 122 -20.65 -45.18 36.82
C ARG A 122 -20.04 -46.59 36.76
N LYS A 123 -19.48 -46.99 35.61
CA LYS A 123 -18.77 -48.28 35.47
C LYS A 123 -17.59 -48.37 36.45
N ALA A 124 -16.79 -47.31 36.58
CA ALA A 124 -15.67 -47.25 37.52
C ALA A 124 -16.10 -47.28 39.01
N GLN A 125 -17.28 -46.74 39.33
CA GLN A 125 -17.88 -46.89 40.66
C GLN A 125 -18.31 -48.34 40.92
N ILE A 126 -18.95 -48.99 39.94
CA ILE A 126 -19.40 -50.38 40.03
C ILE A 126 -18.21 -51.34 40.15
N SER A 127 -17.11 -51.11 39.41
CA SER A 127 -15.88 -51.89 39.49
C SER A 127 -15.07 -51.63 40.77
N ARG A 128 -15.50 -50.68 41.62
CA ARG A 128 -14.83 -50.21 42.85
C ARG A 128 -13.46 -49.56 42.63
N GLU A 129 -13.15 -49.14 41.40
CA GLU A 129 -11.99 -48.29 41.11
C GLU A 129 -12.19 -46.89 41.69
N ILE A 130 -13.41 -46.36 41.61
CA ILE A 130 -13.81 -45.10 42.25
C ILE A 130 -14.69 -45.41 43.45
N ARG A 131 -14.23 -45.04 44.65
CA ARG A 131 -14.96 -45.29 45.91
C ARG A 131 -15.90 -44.15 46.32
N SER A 132 -15.97 -43.09 45.53
CA SER A 132 -16.84 -41.94 45.81
C SER A 132 -18.31 -42.33 45.68
N VAL A 133 -19.14 -41.84 46.61
CA VAL A 133 -20.61 -42.01 46.60
C VAL A 133 -21.34 -40.92 45.81
N VAL A 134 -20.61 -39.91 45.31
CA VAL A 134 -21.16 -38.81 44.50
C VAL A 134 -21.80 -39.35 43.22
N ALA A 135 -22.94 -38.81 42.84
CA ALA A 135 -23.61 -39.24 41.61
C ALA A 135 -22.79 -38.84 40.39
N ALA A 136 -22.72 -39.72 39.37
CA ALA A 136 -21.90 -39.47 38.19
C ALA A 136 -22.21 -38.10 37.53
N THR A 137 -23.48 -37.71 37.47
CA THR A 137 -23.94 -36.44 36.87
C THR A 137 -23.49 -35.19 37.61
N GLU A 138 -23.08 -35.31 38.88
CA GLU A 138 -22.55 -34.20 39.68
C GLU A 138 -21.03 -34.03 39.51
N VAL A 139 -20.37 -34.96 38.82
CA VAL A 139 -18.94 -34.91 38.58
C VAL A 139 -18.66 -34.23 37.25
N SER A 140 -17.80 -33.21 37.28
CA SER A 140 -17.39 -32.53 36.06
C SER A 140 -16.57 -33.47 35.16
N PRO A 141 -16.81 -33.49 33.82
CA PRO A 141 -15.98 -34.22 32.86
C PRO A 141 -14.49 -33.84 32.88
N VAL A 142 -14.14 -32.69 33.45
CA VAL A 142 -12.75 -32.30 33.73
C VAL A 142 -12.00 -33.35 34.58
N PHE A 143 -12.72 -34.11 35.40
CA PHE A 143 -12.16 -35.28 36.10
C PHE A 143 -11.47 -36.25 35.14
N GLY A 144 -12.10 -36.55 34.00
CA GLY A 144 -11.55 -37.44 32.98
C GLY A 144 -10.24 -36.90 32.43
N THR A 145 -10.16 -35.58 32.17
CA THR A 145 -8.92 -34.93 31.72
C THR A 145 -7.80 -35.03 32.75
N ILE A 146 -8.08 -34.76 34.02
CA ILE A 146 -7.07 -34.87 35.09
C ILE A 146 -6.58 -36.31 35.22
N PHE A 147 -7.51 -37.28 35.20
CA PHE A 147 -7.18 -38.71 35.18
C PHE A 147 -6.25 -39.05 34.01
N ASN A 148 -6.58 -38.56 32.81
CA ASN A 148 -5.80 -38.79 31.61
C ASN A 148 -4.39 -38.19 31.70
N MET A 149 -4.22 -37.02 32.32
CA MET A 149 -2.90 -36.40 32.49
C MET A 149 -1.99 -37.24 33.39
N VAL A 150 -2.52 -37.72 34.53
CA VAL A 150 -1.77 -38.59 35.44
C VAL A 150 -1.38 -39.88 34.74
N TYR A 151 -2.31 -40.48 34.00
CA TYR A 151 -2.07 -41.72 33.28
C TYR A 151 -1.10 -41.55 32.11
N PHE A 152 -1.15 -40.41 31.41
CA PHE A 152 -0.20 -40.05 30.36
C PHE A 152 1.23 -39.97 30.89
N VAL A 153 1.43 -39.29 32.03
CA VAL A 153 2.76 -39.21 32.67
C VAL A 153 3.26 -40.60 33.04
N ALA A 154 2.40 -41.47 33.59
CA ALA A 154 2.76 -42.85 33.89
C ALA A 154 3.16 -43.66 32.64
N LYS A 155 2.44 -43.47 31.53
CA LYS A 155 2.78 -44.11 30.23
C LYS A 155 4.10 -43.59 29.66
N ALA A 156 4.36 -42.29 29.76
CA ALA A 156 5.64 -41.71 29.34
C ALA A 156 6.80 -42.22 30.21
N VAL A 157 6.61 -42.36 31.52
CA VAL A 157 7.60 -43.01 32.42
C VAL A 157 7.85 -44.45 32.00
N GLU A 158 6.80 -45.24 31.72
CA GLU A 158 6.95 -46.63 31.30
C GLU A 158 7.68 -46.75 29.95
N GLU A 159 7.39 -45.88 28.98
CA GLU A 159 8.11 -45.82 27.70
C GLU A 159 9.61 -45.57 27.91
N ARG A 160 9.97 -44.57 28.73
CA ARG A 160 11.38 -44.29 29.06
C ARG A 160 12.04 -45.43 29.83
N ARG A 161 11.31 -46.07 30.74
CA ARG A 161 11.80 -47.22 31.52
C ARG A 161 12.15 -48.37 30.59
N GLN A 162 11.29 -48.68 29.61
CA GLN A 162 11.53 -49.72 28.61
C GLN A 162 12.72 -49.37 27.70
N ALA A 163 12.80 -48.13 27.21
CA ALA A 163 13.92 -47.66 26.39
C ALA A 163 15.27 -47.69 27.16
N GLY A 164 15.23 -47.45 28.46
CA GLY A 164 16.40 -47.50 29.36
C GLY A 164 16.75 -48.89 29.92
N GLY A 165 16.19 -49.96 29.36
CA GLY A 165 16.47 -51.34 29.82
C GLY A 165 15.91 -51.67 31.20
N GLY A 166 14.81 -51.04 31.60
CA GLY A 166 14.12 -51.28 32.86
C GLY A 166 14.58 -50.44 34.05
N ARG A 167 15.54 -49.52 33.84
CA ARG A 167 16.09 -48.66 34.90
C ARG A 167 15.09 -47.59 35.36
N TRP A 168 15.30 -47.11 36.58
CA TRP A 168 14.55 -45.97 37.12
C TRP A 168 14.66 -44.74 36.21
N VAL A 169 13.55 -44.03 36.03
CA VAL A 169 13.47 -42.86 35.14
C VAL A 169 13.60 -41.58 35.95
N MET A 170 14.56 -40.73 35.59
CA MET A 170 14.74 -39.39 36.16
C MET A 170 13.88 -38.35 35.43
N GLY A 171 13.54 -37.25 36.11
CA GLY A 171 12.68 -36.20 35.53
C GLY A 171 13.19 -35.63 34.19
N GLU A 172 14.50 -35.46 34.05
CA GLU A 172 15.12 -35.00 32.79
C GLU A 172 14.90 -35.98 31.63
N GLN A 173 14.83 -37.28 31.93
CA GLN A 173 14.60 -38.32 30.92
C GLN A 173 13.13 -38.41 30.51
N LEU A 174 12.20 -37.94 31.35
CA LEU A 174 10.77 -37.92 31.05
C LEU A 174 10.44 -36.92 29.94
N VAL A 175 11.07 -35.74 29.97
CA VAL A 175 10.92 -34.71 28.93
C VAL A 175 11.45 -35.19 27.57
N GLN A 176 12.36 -36.18 27.58
CA GLN A 176 12.92 -36.82 26.40
C GLN A 176 12.08 -38.02 25.90
N SER A 177 10.83 -38.17 26.35
CA SER A 177 9.95 -39.20 25.80
C SER A 177 9.76 -38.97 24.30
N ASN A 178 10.03 -40.03 23.53
CA ASN A 178 9.85 -40.01 22.08
C ASN A 178 8.37 -40.06 21.69
N GLY A 179 7.47 -40.25 22.65
CA GLY A 179 6.05 -40.50 22.40
C GLY A 179 5.83 -41.73 21.51
N GLY A 180 4.80 -41.69 20.68
CA GLY A 180 4.47 -42.74 19.73
C GLY A 180 3.72 -43.93 20.33
N PHE A 181 3.06 -43.74 21.48
CA PHE A 181 2.20 -44.74 22.11
C PHE A 181 0.77 -44.23 22.19
N ASP A 182 -0.19 -45.14 22.09
CA ASP A 182 -1.60 -44.92 22.37
C ASP A 182 -1.99 -45.55 23.71
N PHE A 183 -3.05 -45.02 24.32
CA PHE A 183 -3.60 -45.59 25.53
C PHE A 183 -5.08 -45.26 25.69
N GLN A 184 -5.80 -46.17 26.36
CA GLN A 184 -7.15 -45.92 26.80
C GLN A 184 -7.11 -44.97 28.00
N GLY A 185 -7.58 -43.73 27.79
CA GLY A 185 -7.90 -42.80 28.86
C GLY A 185 -9.20 -43.16 29.55
N PHE A 186 -9.75 -42.24 30.34
CA PHE A 186 -10.94 -42.48 31.14
C PHE A 186 -12.15 -42.93 30.29
N ASN A 187 -12.46 -42.18 29.22
CA ASN A 187 -13.52 -42.52 28.27
C ASN A 187 -13.13 -42.30 26.80
N GLN A 188 -11.88 -41.98 26.50
CA GLN A 188 -11.40 -41.82 25.12
C GLN A 188 -10.01 -42.42 24.92
N VAL A 189 -9.71 -42.79 23.68
CA VAL A 189 -8.37 -43.18 23.26
C VAL A 189 -7.53 -41.92 23.08
N LEU A 190 -6.34 -41.93 23.65
CA LEU A 190 -5.40 -40.82 23.63
C LEU A 190 -4.02 -41.26 23.14
N TYR A 191 -3.22 -40.30 22.70
CA TYR A 191 -1.97 -40.58 22.02
C TYR A 191 -0.86 -39.71 22.59
N GLY A 192 0.27 -40.32 22.95
CA GLY A 192 1.52 -39.60 23.15
C GLY A 192 2.10 -39.24 21.79
N GLY A 193 2.04 -37.98 21.40
CA GLY A 193 2.60 -37.50 20.14
C GLY A 193 4.12 -37.64 20.11
N LYS A 194 4.66 -37.95 18.92
CA LYS A 194 6.11 -38.02 18.70
C LYS A 194 6.74 -36.63 18.70
N GLU A 195 8.07 -36.56 18.85
CA GLU A 195 8.84 -35.32 18.70
C GLU A 195 8.39 -34.20 19.66
N GLY A 196 8.01 -34.55 20.89
CA GLY A 196 7.61 -33.54 21.89
C GLY A 196 6.22 -32.94 21.69
N ARG A 197 5.37 -33.49 20.80
CA ARG A 197 3.97 -33.04 20.62
C ARG A 197 3.07 -33.28 21.83
N GLY A 198 3.54 -34.00 22.85
CA GLY A 198 2.81 -34.20 24.10
C GLY A 198 1.54 -35.04 23.94
N LEU A 199 0.57 -34.88 24.85
CA LEU A 199 -0.70 -35.60 24.78
C LEU A 199 -1.57 -35.07 23.63
N GLN A 200 -2.09 -35.98 22.83
CA GLN A 200 -2.93 -35.71 21.67
C GLN A 200 -4.26 -36.46 21.81
N ALA A 201 -5.34 -35.83 21.35
CA ALA A 201 -6.69 -36.38 21.35
C ALA A 201 -7.35 -36.18 19.97
N ARG A 202 -8.31 -37.04 19.64
CA ARG A 202 -9.26 -36.75 18.57
C ARG A 202 -10.31 -35.78 19.08
N TYR A 203 -10.77 -34.87 18.22
CA TYR A 203 -11.83 -33.93 18.53
C TYR A 203 -13.06 -34.18 17.67
N VAL A 204 -14.20 -33.72 18.16
CA VAL A 204 -15.47 -33.75 17.45
C VAL A 204 -16.14 -32.39 17.60
N VAL A 205 -16.79 -31.94 16.53
CA VAL A 205 -17.63 -30.75 16.54
C VAL A 205 -19.07 -31.19 16.70
N LEU A 206 -19.70 -30.72 17.76
CA LEU A 206 -21.07 -30.98 18.13
C LEU A 206 -21.93 -29.78 17.78
N ASP A 207 -23.03 -30.04 17.11
CA ASP A 207 -24.14 -29.10 16.93
C ASP A 207 -25.26 -29.45 17.90
N SER A 208 -26.14 -28.49 18.18
CA SER A 208 -27.30 -28.73 19.03
C SER A 208 -28.53 -29.13 18.21
N ASP A 209 -29.21 -30.17 18.65
CA ASP A 209 -30.45 -30.70 18.06
C ASP A 209 -31.50 -30.74 19.18
N GLY A 210 -32.15 -29.60 19.39
CA GLY A 210 -33.06 -29.40 20.51
C GLY A 210 -32.33 -29.43 21.86
N ASP A 211 -32.58 -30.45 22.66
CA ASP A 211 -31.99 -30.67 23.99
C ASP A 211 -30.81 -31.66 23.97
N ARG A 212 -30.41 -32.13 22.79
CA ARG A 212 -29.32 -33.09 22.58
C ARG A 212 -28.19 -32.45 21.77
N LEU A 213 -26.99 -33.01 21.93
CA LEU A 213 -25.84 -32.67 21.10
C LEU A 213 -25.60 -33.76 20.07
N VAL A 214 -25.31 -33.37 18.83
CA VAL A 214 -25.13 -34.29 17.72
C VAL A 214 -23.80 -34.03 17.01
N PRO A 215 -23.01 -35.09 16.72
CA PRO A 215 -21.74 -34.92 16.05
C PRO A 215 -21.93 -34.57 14.57
N THR A 216 -21.23 -33.55 14.09
CA THR A 216 -21.27 -33.10 12.69
C THR A 216 -19.96 -33.36 11.98
N HIS A 217 -18.83 -33.09 12.64
CA HIS A 217 -17.50 -33.25 12.07
C HIS A 217 -16.54 -33.88 13.08
N SER A 218 -15.59 -34.65 12.60
CA SER A 218 -14.46 -35.15 13.38
C SER A 218 -13.18 -34.46 12.95
N LEU A 219 -12.33 -34.11 13.92
CA LEU A 219 -10.99 -33.62 13.68
C LEU A 219 -10.00 -34.63 14.26
N ALA A 220 -9.29 -35.31 13.37
CA ALA A 220 -8.31 -36.31 13.75
C ALA A 220 -6.96 -35.65 14.11
N PRO A 221 -6.22 -36.19 15.08
CA PRO A 221 -4.89 -35.69 15.40
C PRO A 221 -3.92 -35.93 14.24
N THR A 222 -2.90 -35.08 14.13
CA THR A 222 -1.89 -35.03 13.02
C THR A 222 -1.06 -36.30 12.81
N HIS A 223 -1.29 -37.38 13.56
CA HIS A 223 -0.61 -38.66 13.37
C HIS A 223 -1.47 -39.72 12.63
N THR A 224 -2.73 -39.41 12.31
CA THR A 224 -3.69 -40.35 11.67
C THR A 224 -3.91 -40.08 10.17
N GLU A 225 -2.83 -39.91 9.40
CA GLU A 225 -2.80 -39.58 7.96
C GLU A 225 -2.77 -38.08 7.62
N GLY A 226 -1.56 -37.50 7.68
CA GLY A 226 -1.27 -36.18 7.12
C GLY A 226 -0.73 -35.18 8.14
N THR A 227 0.18 -34.32 7.69
CA THR A 227 0.78 -33.22 8.45
C THR A 227 -0.25 -32.16 8.90
N VAL A 228 -1.47 -32.20 8.36
CA VAL A 228 -2.60 -31.36 8.76
C VAL A 228 -3.80 -32.29 8.98
N GLY A 229 -4.23 -32.45 10.23
CA GLY A 229 -5.49 -33.15 10.52
C GLY A 229 -6.65 -32.37 9.91
N GLY A 230 -7.29 -32.94 8.89
CA GLY A 230 -8.42 -32.30 8.22
C GLY A 230 -9.71 -32.44 9.02
N LEU A 231 -10.56 -31.42 8.98
CA LEU A 231 -11.94 -31.52 9.46
C LEU A 231 -12.73 -32.44 8.52
N LYS A 232 -13.17 -33.60 9.02
CA LYS A 232 -13.90 -34.60 8.25
C LYS A 232 -15.40 -34.57 8.60
N PRO A 233 -16.31 -34.42 7.64
CA PRO A 233 -17.75 -34.45 7.91
C PRO A 233 -18.23 -35.86 8.28
N LEU A 234 -19.17 -35.95 9.22
CA LEU A 234 -19.78 -37.19 9.71
C LEU A 234 -21.21 -37.40 9.17
N GLY A 235 -21.60 -36.67 8.13
CA GLY A 235 -22.88 -36.83 7.43
C GLY A 235 -24.00 -35.88 7.87
N ARG A 236 -23.78 -35.06 8.91
CA ARG A 236 -24.67 -33.95 9.29
C ARG A 236 -23.99 -32.60 9.06
N SER A 237 -24.70 -31.65 8.46
CA SER A 237 -24.24 -30.28 8.30
C SER A 237 -24.52 -29.43 9.54
N PHE A 238 -23.77 -28.35 9.70
CA PHE A 238 -24.08 -27.34 10.71
C PHE A 238 -25.42 -26.65 10.46
N THR A 239 -26.15 -26.41 11.53
CA THR A 239 -27.36 -25.59 11.55
C THR A 239 -27.01 -24.21 12.09
N PHE A 240 -27.20 -23.17 11.28
CA PHE A 240 -27.00 -21.79 11.71
C PHE A 240 -28.36 -21.07 11.72
N PRO A 241 -28.92 -20.75 12.89
CA PRO A 241 -30.26 -20.16 13.01
C PRO A 241 -30.43 -18.87 12.19
N GLY A 242 -29.44 -17.98 12.25
CA GLY A 242 -29.41 -16.74 11.48
C GLY A 242 -28.78 -16.85 10.08
N GLY A 243 -28.61 -18.07 9.56
CA GLY A 243 -27.92 -18.33 8.30
C GLY A 243 -26.40 -18.48 8.47
N LYS A 244 -25.73 -19.00 7.41
CA LYS A 244 -24.29 -19.25 7.45
C LYS A 244 -23.52 -17.95 7.71
N PRO A 245 -22.54 -17.95 8.62
CA PRO A 245 -21.71 -16.77 8.84
C PRO A 245 -20.97 -16.39 7.54
N PRO A 246 -20.70 -15.09 7.33
CA PRO A 246 -19.97 -14.65 6.14
C PRO A 246 -18.60 -15.34 6.08
N GLN A 247 -18.14 -15.70 4.87
CA GLN A 247 -16.80 -16.25 4.68
C GLN A 247 -15.78 -15.16 5.03
N SER A 248 -15.14 -15.29 6.20
CA SER A 248 -14.01 -14.43 6.58
C SER A 248 -12.73 -14.89 5.87
N SER A 249 -11.76 -14.00 5.78
CA SER A 249 -10.42 -14.30 5.27
C SER A 249 -9.77 -15.41 6.12
N PHE A 250 -9.19 -16.41 5.45
CA PHE A 250 -8.52 -17.59 6.02
C PHE A 250 -7.35 -17.26 6.97
N CYS A 251 -6.90 -16.00 7.02
CA CYS A 251 -5.79 -15.54 7.86
C CYS A 251 -6.03 -15.77 9.37
N TRP A 252 -7.26 -16.03 9.81
CA TRP A 252 -7.60 -16.23 11.23
C TRP A 252 -6.84 -17.39 11.90
N PHE A 253 -6.38 -18.37 11.13
CA PHE A 253 -5.68 -19.55 11.65
C PHE A 253 -4.19 -19.60 11.28
N SER A 254 -3.65 -18.52 10.69
CA SER A 254 -2.22 -18.42 10.39
C SER A 254 -1.46 -17.85 11.59
N PRO A 255 -0.56 -18.62 12.25
CA PRO A 255 0.23 -18.10 13.36
C PRO A 255 1.28 -17.06 12.93
N GLU A 256 1.52 -16.90 11.62
CA GLU A 256 2.58 -16.05 11.07
C GLU A 256 2.07 -14.74 10.44
N GLU A 257 0.76 -14.61 10.18
CA GLU A 257 0.17 -13.43 9.53
C GLU A 257 -0.92 -12.82 10.40
N ALA A 258 -0.69 -11.60 10.89
CA ALA A 258 -1.75 -10.81 11.50
C ALA A 258 -2.82 -10.49 10.44
N CYS A 259 -4.08 -10.85 10.69
CA CYS A 259 -5.23 -10.41 9.89
C CYS A 259 -5.39 -8.88 9.98
N SER A 260 -4.55 -8.14 9.25
CA SER A 260 -4.83 -6.74 8.96
C SER A 260 -5.91 -6.74 7.87
N GLY A 261 -7.03 -6.05 8.12
CA GLY A 261 -8.07 -5.79 7.13
C GLY A 261 -7.54 -4.91 5.99
N GLY A 262 -6.62 -5.44 5.20
CA GLY A 262 -5.97 -4.77 4.09
C GLY A 262 -6.91 -4.70 2.89
N VAL A 263 -6.83 -3.58 2.18
CA VAL A 263 -7.58 -3.34 0.94
C VAL A 263 -7.21 -4.42 -0.08
N ASP A 264 -8.22 -5.07 -0.68
CA ASP A 264 -8.04 -6.21 -1.59
C ASP A 264 -6.98 -5.94 -2.69
N THR A 265 -6.20 -6.96 -3.02
CA THR A 265 -5.15 -6.94 -4.06
C THR A 265 -5.65 -6.40 -5.40
N VAL A 266 -6.91 -6.69 -5.74
CA VAL A 266 -7.58 -6.18 -6.94
C VAL A 266 -7.75 -4.65 -6.85
N THR A 267 -8.12 -4.14 -5.69
CA THR A 267 -8.28 -2.69 -5.45
C THR A 267 -6.93 -1.96 -5.54
N MET A 268 -5.87 -2.57 -4.98
CA MET A 268 -4.51 -2.04 -5.09
C MET A 268 -4.01 -2.00 -6.55
N PHE A 269 -4.37 -3.00 -7.36
CA PHE A 269 -4.06 -3.02 -8.79
C PHE A 269 -4.75 -1.88 -9.54
N PHE A 270 -6.03 -1.61 -9.25
CA PHE A 270 -6.75 -0.49 -9.86
C PHE A 270 -6.21 0.89 -9.43
N ILE A 271 -5.82 1.05 -8.16
CA ILE A 271 -5.17 2.28 -7.68
C ILE A 271 -3.83 2.49 -8.38
N PHE A 272 -3.03 1.42 -8.56
CA PHE A 272 -1.76 1.48 -9.28
C PHE A 272 -1.96 1.89 -10.75
N LEU A 273 -2.93 1.29 -11.45
CA LEU A 273 -3.26 1.66 -12.83
C LEU A 273 -3.70 3.12 -12.95
N LEU A 274 -4.49 3.63 -12.00
CA LEU A 274 -4.91 5.02 -11.96
C LEU A 274 -3.71 5.96 -11.78
N LEU A 275 -2.77 5.61 -10.89
CA LEU A 275 -1.52 6.34 -10.68
C LEU A 275 -0.65 6.36 -11.94
N CYS A 276 -0.49 5.22 -12.63
CA CYS A 276 0.23 5.15 -13.90
C CYS A 276 -0.41 6.02 -14.99
N ALA A 277 -1.75 6.03 -15.08
CA ALA A 277 -2.47 6.86 -16.04
C ALA A 277 -2.28 8.36 -15.77
N LEU A 278 -2.34 8.77 -14.49
CA LEU A 278 -2.12 10.17 -14.10
C LEU A 278 -0.69 10.62 -14.38
N ILE A 279 0.30 9.78 -14.08
CA ILE A 279 1.71 10.05 -14.40
C ILE A 279 1.89 10.16 -15.93
N GLY A 280 1.30 9.25 -16.70
CA GLY A 280 1.34 9.29 -18.17
C GLY A 280 0.72 10.57 -18.74
N ALA A 281 -0.43 10.98 -18.22
CA ALA A 281 -1.09 12.23 -18.61
C ALA A 281 -0.24 13.46 -18.26
N PHE A 282 0.39 13.48 -17.08
CA PHE A 282 1.30 14.55 -16.66
C PHE A 282 2.53 14.66 -17.57
N PHE A 283 3.16 13.53 -17.92
CA PHE A 283 4.27 13.50 -18.87
C PHE A 283 3.86 13.95 -20.27
N TYR A 284 2.68 13.55 -20.74
CA TYR A 284 2.13 14.03 -22.01
C TYR A 284 1.89 15.54 -22.00
N TRP A 285 1.34 16.08 -20.91
CA TRP A 285 1.08 17.50 -20.73
C TRP A 285 2.38 18.31 -20.71
N ILE A 286 3.41 17.86 -19.97
CA ILE A 286 4.76 18.46 -20.00
C ILE A 286 5.34 18.44 -21.42
N ARG A 287 5.23 17.30 -22.13
CA ARG A 287 5.80 17.17 -23.47
C ARG A 287 5.09 18.07 -24.49
N LYS A 288 3.77 18.26 -24.35
CA LYS A 288 2.97 19.19 -25.17
C LYS A 288 3.36 20.64 -24.88
N TYR A 289 3.42 21.02 -23.59
CA TYR A 289 3.78 22.38 -23.17
C TYR A 289 5.20 22.77 -23.59
N ARG A 290 6.17 21.84 -23.45
CA ARG A 290 7.57 22.05 -23.82
C ARG A 290 7.79 22.10 -25.34
N ARG A 291 6.95 21.43 -26.15
CA ARG A 291 6.98 21.54 -27.63
C ARG A 291 6.49 22.90 -28.13
N THR A 292 5.55 23.54 -27.44
CA THR A 292 5.04 24.86 -27.81
C THR A 292 5.95 26.02 -27.40
N ALA A 293 6.96 25.80 -26.56
CA ALA A 293 7.79 26.87 -25.99
C ALA A 293 9.13 27.15 -26.73
N SER A 294 9.48 26.44 -27.81
CA SER A 294 10.74 26.69 -28.53
C SER A 294 10.65 26.55 -30.05
N VAL A 295 9.76 27.33 -30.68
CA VAL A 295 9.89 27.64 -32.11
C VAL A 295 9.87 29.15 -32.28
N THR A 296 10.92 29.82 -31.80
CA THR A 296 11.25 31.17 -32.24
C THR A 296 11.71 31.06 -33.70
N LYS A 297 10.85 31.44 -34.65
CA LYS A 297 11.09 31.38 -36.10
C LYS A 297 12.47 31.94 -36.45
N VAL A 298 13.26 31.21 -37.24
CA VAL A 298 14.60 31.64 -37.71
C VAL A 298 14.51 32.51 -38.98
N MET A 299 13.37 32.47 -39.67
CA MET A 299 13.03 33.37 -40.78
C MET A 299 12.12 34.49 -40.27
N LEU A 300 12.59 35.72 -40.42
CA LEU A 300 11.88 36.96 -40.12
C LEU A 300 11.31 37.54 -41.41
N THR A 301 10.11 38.06 -41.32
CA THR A 301 9.35 38.67 -42.44
C THR A 301 9.14 40.17 -42.20
N LEU A 302 8.60 40.91 -43.18
CA LEU A 302 8.39 42.36 -43.08
C LEU A 302 7.51 42.76 -41.88
N ASP A 303 6.64 41.87 -41.42
CA ASP A 303 5.76 42.08 -40.27
C ASP A 303 6.51 42.02 -38.92
N ASP A 304 7.70 41.42 -38.88
CA ASP A 304 8.46 41.19 -37.65
C ASP A 304 9.45 42.34 -37.34
N ILE A 305 9.80 43.17 -38.33
CA ILE A 305 10.83 44.21 -38.18
C ILE A 305 10.29 45.58 -38.60
N VAL A 306 10.41 46.56 -37.70
CA VAL A 306 10.06 47.96 -37.99
C VAL A 306 11.30 48.74 -38.40
N PHE A 307 11.36 49.25 -39.64
CA PHE A 307 12.52 50.00 -40.16
C PHE A 307 12.49 51.48 -39.75
N ILE A 308 13.65 51.98 -39.34
CA ILE A 308 13.84 53.37 -38.87
C ILE A 308 14.91 54.04 -39.71
N ASP A 309 14.66 55.28 -40.15
CA ASP A 309 15.69 56.12 -40.76
C ASP A 309 16.46 56.92 -39.71
N THR A 310 17.77 56.71 -39.64
CA THR A 310 18.65 57.44 -38.72
C THR A 310 19.30 58.67 -39.36
N GLN A 311 19.14 58.91 -40.67
CA GLN A 311 19.75 60.06 -41.36
C GLN A 311 19.11 61.42 -40.99
N VAL A 312 17.97 61.43 -40.30
CA VAL A 312 17.32 62.66 -39.83
C VAL A 312 17.83 63.10 -38.43
N SER A 313 18.57 62.25 -37.71
CA SER A 313 18.99 62.50 -36.32
C SER A 313 20.33 63.23 -36.15
N LYS A 314 20.96 63.76 -37.21
CA LYS A 314 22.11 64.69 -37.05
C LYS A 314 21.71 66.11 -36.59
N LYS A 315 20.42 66.38 -36.33
CA LYS A 315 19.97 67.61 -35.65
C LYS A 315 19.73 67.35 -34.15
N LYS A 316 20.81 67.59 -33.38
CA LYS A 316 20.87 68.12 -32.00
C LYS A 316 19.57 68.03 -31.17
N LEU A 317 19.43 67.03 -30.31
CA LEU A 317 18.50 67.05 -29.17
C LEU A 317 19.18 66.44 -27.93
N ASN A 318 19.04 67.14 -26.80
CA ASN A 318 19.83 67.04 -25.58
C ASN A 318 19.64 65.73 -24.77
N ASP A 319 20.71 65.35 -24.08
CA ASP A 319 20.96 64.16 -23.23
C ASP A 319 20.05 63.96 -22.00
N GLU A 320 18.94 64.70 -21.85
CA GLU A 320 18.14 64.66 -20.61
C GLU A 320 16.85 63.84 -20.72
N SER A 321 16.52 63.32 -21.90
CA SER A 321 15.26 62.60 -22.15
C SER A 321 15.38 61.07 -22.19
N ILE A 322 16.60 60.52 -22.18
CA ILE A 322 16.83 59.07 -22.33
C ILE A 322 16.57 58.29 -21.03
N MET A 323 16.70 58.94 -19.85
CA MET A 323 16.60 58.25 -18.55
C MET A 323 15.16 58.11 -18.01
N ARG A 324 14.17 58.82 -18.58
CA ARG A 324 12.76 58.70 -18.14
C ARG A 324 11.94 57.64 -18.88
N SER A 325 12.42 57.14 -20.02
CA SER A 325 11.73 56.11 -20.81
C SER A 325 12.19 54.67 -20.54
N LEU A 326 13.14 54.45 -19.62
CA LEU A 326 13.65 53.12 -19.26
C LEU A 326 12.91 52.44 -18.08
N LEU A 327 11.99 53.14 -17.39
CA LEU A 327 11.31 52.63 -16.19
C LEU A 327 9.82 52.31 -16.38
N GLU A 328 9.24 52.63 -17.53
CA GLU A 328 7.90 52.18 -17.91
C GLU A 328 8.01 51.43 -19.23
N ILE A 329 7.78 50.11 -19.21
CA ILE A 329 6.99 49.34 -20.20
C ILE A 329 7.04 47.86 -19.79
N LYS A 330 6.03 47.47 -19.02
CA LYS A 330 5.54 46.10 -18.93
C LYS A 330 4.09 46.15 -19.39
N THR A 331 3.83 46.35 -20.69
CA THR A 331 2.52 46.17 -21.38
C THR A 331 2.61 46.52 -22.88
N PRO A 332 1.67 46.03 -23.72
CA PRO A 332 1.95 45.59 -25.10
C PRO A 332 1.72 46.60 -26.24
N PHE A 333 2.65 46.58 -27.20
CA PHE A 333 2.52 46.59 -28.68
C PHE A 333 1.67 47.59 -29.49
N ARG A 334 1.02 48.64 -28.96
CA ARG A 334 0.26 49.56 -29.85
C ARG A 334 0.54 51.06 -29.76
N SER A 335 1.51 51.52 -28.97
CA SER A 335 1.70 52.97 -28.75
C SER A 335 3.05 53.54 -29.19
N ILE A 336 3.97 52.72 -29.70
CA ILE A 336 5.37 53.15 -29.94
C ILE A 336 5.54 53.81 -31.32
N ALA A 337 4.57 53.71 -32.25
CA ALA A 337 4.70 54.20 -33.63
C ALA A 337 4.51 55.72 -33.83
N ARG A 338 4.70 56.57 -32.80
CA ARG A 338 4.38 58.01 -32.90
C ARG A 338 5.58 58.98 -32.95
N SER A 339 6.83 58.50 -33.00
CA SER A 339 8.00 59.40 -33.08
C SER A 339 9.07 59.05 -34.12
N TYR A 340 8.93 57.94 -34.86
CA TYR A 340 9.85 57.56 -35.93
C TYR A 340 9.11 57.47 -37.26
N ILE A 341 9.68 58.10 -38.30
CA ILE A 341 9.15 58.03 -39.66
C ILE A 341 9.47 56.63 -40.19
N LEU A 342 8.44 55.81 -40.43
CA LEU A 342 8.56 54.49 -41.02
C LEU A 342 9.20 54.62 -42.40
N THR A 343 10.29 53.89 -42.65
CA THR A 343 10.91 53.79 -43.98
C THR A 343 10.78 52.40 -44.57
N THR A 344 11.02 52.28 -45.88
CA THR A 344 11.00 51.00 -46.59
C THR A 344 12.32 50.25 -46.37
N PRO A 345 12.32 48.90 -46.42
CA PRO A 345 13.53 48.09 -46.22
C PRO A 345 14.67 48.39 -47.20
N GLU A 346 14.40 49.12 -48.29
CA GLU A 346 15.40 49.53 -49.27
C GLU A 346 16.28 50.68 -48.77
N SER A 347 15.75 51.62 -47.98
CA SER A 347 16.45 52.86 -47.60
C SER A 347 17.14 52.83 -46.24
N SER A 348 16.86 51.85 -45.36
CA SER A 348 17.53 51.72 -44.06
C SER A 348 18.08 50.31 -43.80
N ASN A 349 19.16 50.23 -43.03
CA ASN A 349 19.76 48.98 -42.53
C ASN A 349 19.50 48.79 -41.02
N ILE A 350 18.74 49.68 -40.38
CA ILE A 350 18.43 49.64 -38.95
C ILE A 350 16.94 49.35 -38.77
N GLY A 351 16.61 48.45 -37.86
CA GLY A 351 15.24 48.15 -37.49
C GLY A 351 15.07 47.84 -36.00
N ILE A 352 13.83 47.66 -35.57
CA ILE A 352 13.47 47.18 -34.23
C ILE A 352 12.78 45.82 -34.36
N LEU A 353 13.28 44.83 -33.60
CA LEU A 353 12.72 43.48 -33.47
C LEU A 353 12.36 43.23 -32.00
N GLU A 354 11.09 42.98 -31.69
CA GLU A 354 10.58 42.72 -30.32
C GLU A 354 10.99 43.75 -29.24
N GLY A 355 11.38 44.97 -29.65
CA GLY A 355 11.81 46.05 -28.75
C GLY A 355 13.32 46.37 -28.78
N ASP A 356 14.13 45.49 -29.39
CA ASP A 356 15.58 45.65 -29.48
C ASP A 356 16.03 46.19 -30.84
N TRP A 357 17.09 47.02 -30.84
CA TRP A 357 17.68 47.57 -32.05
C TRP A 357 18.48 46.50 -32.79
N VAL A 358 18.16 46.31 -34.07
CA VAL A 358 18.80 45.33 -34.94
C VAL A 358 19.43 45.99 -36.17
N TRP A 359 20.56 45.42 -36.59
CA TRP A 359 21.23 45.79 -37.83
C TRP A 359 21.02 44.72 -38.88
N MET A 360 20.60 45.14 -40.07
CA MET A 360 20.45 44.29 -41.24
C MET A 360 21.65 44.40 -42.15
N LYS A 361 22.43 43.32 -42.22
CA LYS A 361 23.47 43.19 -43.23
C LYS A 361 22.88 42.62 -44.51
N LYS A 362 22.55 43.51 -45.46
CA LYS A 362 22.04 43.16 -46.79
C LYS A 362 23.11 42.42 -47.60
N ILE A 363 22.75 41.29 -48.17
CA ILE A 363 23.63 40.47 -49.01
C ILE A 363 23.11 40.56 -50.45
N HIS A 364 23.93 41.05 -51.36
CA HIS A 364 23.58 41.09 -52.78
C HIS A 364 23.72 39.68 -53.35
N VAL A 365 22.59 39.00 -53.54
CA VAL A 365 22.56 37.67 -54.14
C VAL A 365 22.24 37.82 -55.63
N GLY A 366 23.21 37.51 -56.49
CA GLY A 366 23.00 37.40 -57.92
C GLY A 366 22.12 36.19 -58.23
N ASN A 367 20.87 36.46 -58.62
CA ASN A 367 19.78 35.55 -58.99
C ASN A 367 19.01 34.93 -57.80
N ALA A 368 17.68 35.07 -57.88
CA ALA A 368 16.70 34.82 -56.83
C ALA A 368 16.77 33.41 -56.22
N THR A 369 17.17 33.33 -54.95
CA THR A 369 17.12 32.09 -54.16
C THR A 369 15.77 32.00 -53.45
N THR A 370 14.82 31.31 -54.08
CA THR A 370 13.57 30.89 -53.45
C THR A 370 13.83 29.64 -52.62
N SER A 371 13.75 29.79 -51.30
CA SER A 371 13.90 28.76 -50.24
C SER A 371 15.32 28.38 -49.81
N VAL A 372 15.58 28.57 -48.52
CA VAL A 372 16.78 28.08 -47.81
C VAL A 372 16.60 26.59 -47.53
N LYS A 373 17.52 25.73 -48.01
CA LYS A 373 17.49 24.27 -47.75
C LYS A 373 17.44 23.97 -46.23
N GLN A 374 16.70 22.93 -45.82
CA GLN A 374 16.53 22.56 -44.39
C GLN A 374 17.86 22.35 -43.63
N ASN A 375 18.88 21.76 -44.27
CA ASN A 375 20.21 21.60 -43.67
C ASN A 375 20.92 22.94 -43.42
N THR A 376 20.55 23.99 -44.17
CA THR A 376 21.08 25.34 -43.96
C THR A 376 20.34 26.04 -42.83
N GLN A 377 19.03 25.81 -42.66
CA GLN A 377 18.25 26.34 -41.52
C GLN A 377 18.71 25.77 -40.17
N SER A 378 19.04 24.48 -40.10
CA SER A 378 19.59 23.89 -38.87
C SER A 378 20.95 24.51 -38.52
N LEU A 379 21.78 24.81 -39.52
CA LEU A 379 23.06 25.51 -39.35
C LEU A 379 22.87 26.93 -38.78
N PHE A 380 21.92 27.70 -39.31
CA PHE A 380 21.61 29.04 -38.79
C PHE A 380 20.98 29.01 -37.39
N SER A 381 20.21 27.97 -37.07
CA SER A 381 19.68 27.77 -35.71
C SER A 381 20.82 27.60 -34.69
N HIS A 382 21.84 26.80 -35.03
CA HIS A 382 23.01 26.64 -34.18
C HIS A 382 23.83 27.94 -34.07
N LEU A 383 23.96 28.71 -35.16
CA LEU A 383 24.66 30.01 -35.12
C LEU A 383 23.96 31.01 -34.17
N ARG A 384 22.62 30.97 -34.06
CA ARG A 384 21.86 31.82 -33.14
C ARG A 384 22.07 31.45 -31.66
N GLU A 385 22.35 30.19 -31.37
CA GLU A 385 22.61 29.71 -30.01
C GLU A 385 24.03 30.04 -29.53
N MET A 386 24.94 30.46 -30.42
CA MET A 386 26.30 30.86 -30.05
C MET A 386 26.30 32.28 -29.48
N ARG A 387 26.33 32.40 -28.16
CA ARG A 387 26.53 33.68 -27.45
C ARG A 387 27.95 33.75 -26.89
N HIS A 388 28.65 34.83 -27.18
CA HIS A 388 29.97 35.11 -26.65
C HIS A 388 30.18 36.63 -26.58
N GLU A 389 30.87 37.13 -25.55
CA GLU A 389 31.07 38.57 -25.32
C GLU A 389 31.73 39.29 -26.49
N ASN A 390 32.60 38.60 -27.24
CA ASN A 390 33.31 39.14 -28.40
C ASN A 390 32.68 38.77 -29.77
N LEU A 391 31.47 38.20 -29.79
CA LEU A 391 30.74 37.89 -31.03
C LEU A 391 29.44 38.67 -31.08
N ASN A 392 29.16 39.30 -32.22
CA ASN A 392 27.86 39.93 -32.43
C ASN A 392 26.78 38.86 -32.62
N LEU A 393 25.68 38.98 -31.87
CA LEU A 393 24.62 37.99 -31.85
C LEU A 393 23.81 38.01 -33.15
N TYR A 394 23.75 36.85 -33.79
CA TYR A 394 22.86 36.59 -34.91
C TYR A 394 21.44 36.29 -34.40
N LEU A 395 20.43 36.98 -34.92
CA LEU A 395 19.04 36.89 -34.45
C LEU A 395 18.13 36.12 -35.42
N GLY A 396 18.34 36.29 -36.73
CA GLY A 396 17.51 35.64 -37.75
C GLY A 396 17.89 36.02 -39.19
N LEU A 397 17.33 35.29 -40.16
CA LEU A 397 17.42 35.62 -41.57
C LEU A 397 16.18 36.40 -41.99
N PHE A 398 16.38 37.54 -42.65
CA PHE A 398 15.31 38.28 -43.30
C PHE A 398 15.26 37.88 -44.78
N LEU A 399 14.11 37.40 -45.24
CA LEU A 399 13.86 37.07 -46.63
C LEU A 399 12.46 37.55 -47.00
N ASP A 400 12.38 38.74 -47.59
CA ASP A 400 11.11 39.31 -48.03
C ASP A 400 11.33 40.27 -49.21
N SER A 401 10.35 40.36 -50.12
CA SER A 401 10.32 41.30 -51.25
C SER A 401 11.61 41.30 -52.11
N GLY A 402 12.28 40.15 -52.22
CA GLY A 402 13.52 39.98 -52.99
C GLY A 402 14.80 40.40 -52.27
N ILE A 403 14.71 40.88 -51.02
CA ILE A 403 15.84 41.29 -50.19
C ILE A 403 16.22 40.12 -49.26
N PHE A 404 17.50 39.74 -49.29
CA PHE A 404 18.07 38.77 -48.37
C PHE A 404 19.05 39.48 -47.43
N ALA A 405 18.78 39.43 -46.13
CA ALA A 405 19.63 40.08 -45.12
C ALA A 405 19.83 39.20 -43.88
N LEU A 406 21.02 39.33 -43.29
CA LEU A 406 21.32 38.76 -41.98
C LEU A 406 20.94 39.79 -40.91
N VAL A 407 20.06 39.41 -39.97
CA VAL A 407 19.66 40.27 -38.84
C VAL A 407 20.56 39.95 -37.65
N VAL A 408 21.31 40.95 -37.22
CA VAL A 408 22.21 40.88 -36.06
C VAL A 408 21.88 41.98 -35.07
N GLU A 409 22.34 41.85 -33.84
CA GLU A 409 22.22 42.90 -32.84
C GLU A 409 22.93 44.18 -33.30
N HIS A 410 22.30 45.34 -33.07
CA HIS A 410 22.86 46.63 -33.46
C HIS A 410 23.98 47.05 -32.50
N CYS A 411 25.19 47.21 -33.02
CA CYS A 411 26.30 47.77 -32.26
C CYS A 411 26.31 49.31 -32.36
N PRO A 412 26.00 50.06 -31.28
CA PRO A 412 25.87 51.52 -31.34
C PRO A 412 27.20 52.24 -31.62
N ARG A 413 28.34 51.58 -31.37
CA ARG A 413 29.68 52.10 -31.65
C ARG A 413 30.16 51.90 -33.09
N GLY A 414 29.34 51.28 -33.94
CA GLY A 414 29.69 51.01 -35.33
C GLY A 414 30.70 49.86 -35.51
N SER A 415 31.13 49.67 -36.76
CA SER A 415 32.11 48.66 -37.12
C SER A 415 33.55 49.17 -36.95
N LEU A 416 34.53 48.26 -36.94
CA LEU A 416 35.94 48.64 -36.94
C LEU A 416 36.32 49.51 -38.17
N ALA A 417 35.65 49.32 -39.31
CA ALA A 417 35.87 50.15 -40.49
C ALA A 417 35.42 51.60 -40.25
N ASP A 418 34.29 51.79 -39.56
CA ASP A 418 33.79 53.12 -39.21
C ASP A 418 34.72 53.81 -38.20
N LEU A 419 35.25 53.02 -37.25
CA LEU A 419 36.22 53.47 -36.25
C LEU A 419 37.57 53.88 -36.89
N LEU A 420 38.00 53.18 -37.95
CA LEU A 420 39.23 53.50 -38.69
C LEU A 420 39.07 54.66 -39.68
N ALA A 421 37.84 54.94 -40.13
CA ALA A 421 37.54 56.04 -41.04
C ALA A 421 37.42 57.41 -40.33
N ASP A 422 37.33 57.41 -39.00
CA ASP A 422 37.27 58.63 -38.20
C ASP A 422 38.68 59.25 -38.03
N GLY A 423 38.88 60.40 -38.68
CA GLY A 423 40.16 61.11 -38.68
C GLY A 423 40.55 61.72 -37.32
N ASP A 424 39.60 61.87 -36.39
CA ASP A 424 39.81 62.46 -35.07
C ASP A 424 40.23 61.43 -34.01
N MET A 425 40.21 60.12 -34.34
CA MET A 425 40.45 59.06 -33.38
C MET A 425 41.92 58.64 -33.30
N ARG A 426 42.53 58.85 -32.12
CA ARG A 426 43.92 58.45 -31.83
C ARG A 426 43.99 57.02 -31.30
N LEU A 427 44.44 56.08 -32.14
CA LEU A 427 44.66 54.68 -31.75
C LEU A 427 45.95 54.53 -30.93
N ASP A 428 45.87 54.72 -29.61
CA ASP A 428 46.97 54.46 -28.69
C ASP A 428 47.29 52.95 -28.60
N TRP A 429 48.52 52.61 -28.21
CA TRP A 429 49.03 51.24 -28.19
C TRP A 429 48.20 50.31 -27.30
N MET A 430 47.68 50.83 -26.18
CA MET A 430 46.79 50.06 -25.30
C MET A 430 45.49 49.63 -26.02
N PHE A 431 44.89 50.52 -26.82
CA PHE A 431 43.68 50.20 -27.60
C PHE A 431 43.97 49.22 -28.74
N LYS A 432 45.11 49.37 -29.41
CA LYS A 432 45.55 48.41 -30.45
C LYS A 432 45.75 47.00 -29.88
N SER A 433 46.37 46.92 -28.69
CA SER A 433 46.60 45.65 -28.00
C SER A 433 45.29 44.99 -27.56
N SER A 434 44.33 45.75 -27.01
CA SER A 434 43.02 45.20 -26.62
C SER A 434 42.25 44.67 -27.83
N LEU A 435 42.25 45.42 -28.95
CA LEU A 435 41.59 45.00 -30.18
C LEU A 435 42.21 43.72 -30.76
N LEU A 436 43.53 43.60 -30.71
CA LEU A 436 44.23 42.38 -31.14
C LEU A 436 43.88 41.18 -30.24
N MET A 437 43.84 41.37 -28.92
CA MET A 437 43.48 40.32 -27.98
C MET A 437 42.05 39.84 -28.16
N ASP A 438 41.11 40.75 -28.40
CA ASP A 438 39.73 40.37 -28.66
C ASP A 438 39.57 39.65 -30.00
N LEU A 439 40.34 40.03 -31.03
CA LEU A 439 40.40 39.31 -32.30
C LEU A 439 40.97 37.89 -32.12
N ILE A 440 42.03 37.72 -31.32
CA ILE A 440 42.61 36.40 -31.01
C ILE A 440 41.59 35.51 -30.29
N LYS A 441 40.86 36.05 -29.32
CA LYS A 441 39.80 35.31 -28.62
C LYS A 441 38.70 34.84 -29.57
N VAL A 442 38.27 35.69 -30.51
CA VAL A 442 37.28 35.32 -31.54
C VAL A 442 37.81 34.22 -32.46
N LEU A 443 39.07 34.33 -32.92
CA LEU A 443 39.68 33.32 -33.79
C LEU A 443 39.83 31.97 -33.07
N LEU A 444 40.24 31.97 -31.80
CA LEU A 444 40.37 30.74 -31.00
C LEU A 444 39.01 30.04 -30.82
N LEU A 445 37.95 30.82 -30.57
CA LEU A 445 36.60 30.30 -30.44
C LEU A 445 36.10 29.70 -31.76
N LEU A 446 36.31 30.37 -32.89
CA LEU A 446 35.98 29.86 -34.22
C LEU A 446 36.75 28.56 -34.54
N LEU A 447 38.06 28.51 -34.24
CA LEU A 447 38.89 27.32 -34.46
C LEU A 447 38.37 26.13 -33.63
N THR A 448 38.00 26.37 -32.37
CA THR A 448 37.45 25.34 -31.47
C THR A 448 36.12 24.79 -32.00
N LEU A 449 35.26 25.65 -32.55
CA LEU A 449 34.00 25.26 -33.16
C LEU A 449 34.21 24.44 -34.44
N ILE A 450 35.14 24.84 -35.30
CA ILE A 450 35.50 24.11 -36.53
C ILE A 450 36.04 22.71 -36.17
N ILE A 451 36.94 22.61 -35.17
CA ILE A 451 37.48 21.32 -34.70
C ILE A 451 36.36 20.43 -34.15
N LYS A 452 35.45 20.96 -33.32
CA LYS A 452 34.28 20.21 -32.83
C LYS A 452 33.42 19.69 -33.97
N LYS A 453 33.19 20.51 -35.01
CA LYS A 453 32.37 20.14 -36.16
C LYS A 453 33.04 19.09 -37.05
N ILE A 454 34.35 19.19 -37.30
CA ILE A 454 35.13 18.16 -38.02
C ILE A 454 35.08 16.84 -37.24
N LYS A 455 35.18 16.88 -35.90
CA LYS A 455 35.11 15.69 -35.05
C LYS A 455 33.74 15.00 -35.13
N LEU A 456 32.67 15.78 -35.19
CA LEU A 456 31.29 15.30 -35.35
C LEU A 456 31.03 14.65 -36.71
N ILE A 457 31.59 15.20 -37.79
CA ILE A 457 31.44 14.68 -39.16
C ILE A 457 32.26 13.40 -39.38
N ARG A 458 33.37 13.22 -38.65
CA ARG A 458 34.22 12.01 -38.75
C ARG A 458 33.68 10.82 -37.94
N THR A 459 32.62 11.03 -37.15
CA THR A 459 31.98 10.01 -36.29
C THR A 459 30.54 9.66 -36.74
N SER A 460 30.09 10.17 -37.89
CA SER A 460 28.89 9.71 -38.60
C SER A 460 29.29 9.17 -39.96
#